data_AF-A0A1X1CZN9-F1
#
_entry.id   AF-A0A1X1CZN9-F1
#
_cell.length_a   1.000
_cell.length_b   1.000
_cell.length_c   1.000
_cell.angle_alpha   90.00
_cell.angle_beta   90.00
_cell.angle_gamma   90.00
#
_symmetry.space_group_name_H-M   'P 1'
#
loop_
_entity.id
_entity.type
_entity.pdbx_description
1 polymer ?
#
loop_
_entity_poly.entity_id
_entity_poly.type
_entity_poly.pdbx_seq_one_letter_code
_entity_poly.pdbx_strand_id
1 'polypeptide(L)'
;MKALLFACGLLATGGACAATLSGSIDVRLTIYTQCQVDGQHATVRGQPTIRCGQQPAAQPKVTLSTLEKEAKIKQETRLITVEW
;
A
#
# COMPACT_ATOMS: atom_id res chain seq x y z
N MET A 1 46.45 59.73 -4.83
CA MET A 1 45.03 59.39 -4.60
C MET A 1 44.51 58.31 -5.57
N LYS A 2 45.25 57.23 -5.84
CA LYS A 2 44.80 56.13 -6.75
C LYS A 2 44.71 54.77 -6.04
N ALA A 3 45.46 54.58 -4.95
CA ALA A 3 45.44 53.35 -4.15
C ALA A 3 44.18 53.20 -3.27
N LEU A 4 43.56 54.31 -2.86
CA LEU A 4 42.33 54.29 -2.05
C LEU A 4 41.13 53.71 -2.82
N LEU A 5 41.05 53.94 -4.13
CA LEU A 5 39.97 53.40 -4.97
C LEU A 5 40.05 51.88 -5.13
N PHE A 6 41.28 51.33 -5.19
CA PHE A 6 41.48 49.87 -5.27
C PHE A 6 41.11 49.15 -3.97
N ALA A 7 41.32 49.80 -2.81
CA ALA A 7 40.97 49.21 -1.51
C ALA A 7 39.45 49.12 -1.30
N CYS A 8 38.66 50.08 -1.79
CA CYS A 8 37.20 50.01 -1.70
C CYS A 8 36.57 48.93 -2.60
N GLY A 9 37.19 48.60 -3.74
CA GLY A 9 36.71 47.53 -4.62
C GLY A 9 36.84 46.13 -4.02
N LEU A 10 37.85 45.91 -3.18
CA LEU A 10 38.12 44.64 -2.50
C LEU A 10 37.21 44.35 -1.31
N LEU A 11 36.47 45.35 -0.81
CA LEU A 11 35.52 45.17 0.29
C LEU A 11 34.14 44.65 -0.18
N ALA A 12 33.88 44.63 -1.49
CA ALA A 12 32.59 44.22 -2.05
C ALA A 12 32.43 42.69 -2.21
N THR A 13 33.47 41.90 -1.96
CA THR A 13 33.44 40.43 -2.16
C THR A 13 33.11 39.63 -0.89
N GLY A 14 32.93 40.30 0.26
CA GLY A 14 32.69 39.66 1.56
C GLY A 14 31.27 39.12 1.79
N GLY A 15 30.36 39.27 0.83
CA GLY A 15 28.93 39.00 1.00
C GLY A 15 28.32 38.12 -0.08
N ALA A 16 29.04 37.12 -0.60
CA ALA A 16 28.38 36.07 -1.34
C ALA A 16 27.63 35.16 -0.36
N CYS A 17 26.43 35.59 0.06
CA CYS A 17 25.51 34.73 0.79
C CYS A 17 25.29 33.47 -0.05
N ALA A 18 25.75 32.32 0.43
CA ALA A 18 25.43 31.04 -0.18
C ALA A 18 23.90 30.93 -0.22
N ALA A 19 23.31 31.06 -1.41
CA ALA A 19 21.88 30.89 -1.60
C ALA A 19 21.53 29.45 -1.22
N THR A 20 20.97 29.26 -0.03
CA THR A 20 20.58 27.95 0.46
C THR A 20 19.24 27.62 -0.17
N LEU A 21 19.23 26.73 -1.16
CA LEU A 21 18.00 26.14 -1.66
C LEU A 21 17.49 25.18 -0.59
N SER A 22 16.56 25.65 0.24
CA SER A 22 15.84 24.83 1.22
C SER A 22 14.44 24.54 0.72
N GLY A 23 13.98 23.32 0.97
CA GLY A 23 12.66 22.84 0.56
C GLY A 23 12.36 21.52 1.25
N SER A 24 11.08 21.14 1.30
CA SER A 24 10.65 19.84 1.82
C SER A 24 10.33 18.89 0.67
N ILE A 25 10.60 17.60 0.87
CA ILE A 25 10.15 16.53 -0.02
C ILE A 25 9.14 15.72 0.79
N ASP A 26 7.87 15.78 0.40
CA ASP A 26 6.83 14.95 0.97
C ASP A 26 6.72 13.65 0.17
N VAL A 27 6.92 12.52 0.84
CA VAL A 27 6.80 11.18 0.26
C VAL A 27 5.58 10.49 0.85
N ARG A 28 4.69 10.01 -0.03
CA ARG A 28 3.55 9.17 0.36
C ARG A 28 3.78 7.75 -0.15
N LEU A 29 3.83 6.79 0.77
CA LEU A 29 3.83 5.37 0.47
C LEU A 29 2.46 4.77 0.81
N THR A 30 1.78 4.20 -0.19
CA THR A 30 0.58 3.41 0.01
C THR A 30 0.93 1.94 -0.15
N ILE A 31 0.81 1.15 0.93
CA ILE A 31 1.04 -0.30 0.90
C ILE A 31 -0.31 -1.00 0.81
N TYR A 32 -0.54 -1.72 -0.28
CA TYR A 32 -1.70 -2.59 -0.41
C TYR A 32 -1.37 -3.98 0.12
N THR A 33 -2.19 -4.47 1.05
CA THR A 33 -2.07 -5.85 1.54
C THR A 33 -2.77 -6.77 0.54
N GLN A 34 -2.04 -7.72 -0.04
CA GLN A 34 -2.65 -8.72 -0.92
C GLN A 34 -3.29 -9.83 -0.08
N CYS A 35 -4.45 -10.30 -0.50
CA CYS A 35 -5.10 -11.47 0.08
C CYS A 35 -4.72 -12.73 -0.69
N GLN A 36 -4.28 -13.76 0.03
CA GLN A 36 -4.10 -15.09 -0.54
C GLN A 36 -5.38 -15.91 -0.33
N VAL A 37 -5.91 -16.47 -1.41
CA VAL A 37 -7.07 -17.37 -1.38
C VAL A 37 -6.60 -18.76 -1.77
N ASP A 38 -6.76 -19.72 -0.86
CA ASP A 38 -6.45 -21.13 -1.08
C ASP A 38 -7.75 -21.94 -1.11
N GLY A 39 -8.10 -22.43 -2.29
CA GLY A 39 -9.25 -23.31 -2.51
C GLY A 39 -8.92 -24.81 -2.45
N GLN A 40 -7.63 -25.18 -2.38
CA GLN A 40 -7.22 -26.59 -2.28
C GLN A 40 -7.22 -27.07 -0.83
N HIS A 41 -6.80 -26.21 0.09
CA HIS A 41 -6.85 -26.47 1.53
C HIS A 41 -8.10 -25.81 2.10
N ALA A 42 -9.23 -26.52 1.94
CA ALA A 42 -10.48 -26.10 2.54
C ALA A 42 -10.43 -26.26 4.07
N THR A 43 -11.07 -25.32 4.77
CA THR A 43 -11.30 -25.44 6.22
C THR A 43 -12.20 -26.65 6.51
N VAL A 44 -12.35 -27.00 7.81
CA VAL A 44 -13.24 -28.08 8.27
C VAL A 44 -14.68 -27.94 7.73
N ARG A 45 -15.11 -26.71 7.39
CA ARG A 45 -16.43 -26.43 6.82
C ARG A 45 -16.47 -26.40 5.28
N GLY A 46 -15.39 -26.78 4.61
CA GLY A 46 -15.31 -26.78 3.14
C GLY A 46 -15.17 -25.38 2.52
N GLN A 47 -14.82 -24.36 3.31
CA GLN A 47 -14.60 -22.99 2.83
C GLN A 47 -13.13 -22.78 2.45
N PRO A 48 -12.82 -21.94 1.44
CA PRO A 48 -11.45 -21.60 1.11
C PRO A 48 -10.77 -20.92 2.29
N THR A 49 -9.47 -21.16 2.44
CA THR A 49 -8.68 -20.43 3.41
C THR A 49 -8.27 -19.10 2.80
N ILE A 50 -8.69 -17.99 3.39
CA ILE A 50 -8.32 -16.64 2.94
C ILE A 50 -7.39 -16.02 3.98
N ARG A 51 -6.29 -15.39 3.57
CA ARG A 51 -5.37 -14.67 4.46
C ARG A 51 -5.04 -13.30 3.86
N CYS A 52 -5.56 -12.24 4.47
CA CYS A 52 -5.35 -10.85 4.03
C CYS A 52 -4.26 -10.15 4.85
N GLY A 53 -3.05 -10.72 4.83
CA GLY A 53 -1.94 -10.26 5.68
C GLY A 53 -2.13 -10.59 7.17
N GLN A 54 -1.56 -9.77 8.05
CA GLN A 54 -1.56 -9.97 9.51
C GLN A 54 -2.65 -9.15 10.23
N GLN A 55 -3.54 -8.46 9.50
CA GLN A 55 -4.56 -7.61 10.09
C GLN A 55 -5.93 -8.31 10.10
N PRO A 56 -6.50 -8.62 11.28
CA PRO A 56 -7.82 -9.23 11.38
C PRO A 56 -8.94 -8.38 10.75
N ALA A 57 -8.81 -7.05 10.77
CA ALA A 57 -9.79 -6.13 10.18
C ALA A 57 -9.81 -6.17 8.65
N ALA A 58 -8.77 -6.69 8.00
CA ALA A 58 -8.73 -6.88 6.56
C ALA A 58 -9.30 -8.25 6.12
N GLN A 59 -9.71 -9.08 7.09
CA GLN A 59 -10.18 -10.42 6.82
C GLN A 59 -11.63 -10.38 6.31
N PRO A 60 -11.92 -10.86 5.09
CA PRO A 60 -13.26 -10.80 4.54
C PRO A 60 -14.21 -11.75 5.25
N LYS A 61 -15.49 -11.42 5.18
CA LYS A 61 -16.56 -12.33 5.58
C LYS A 61 -16.74 -13.38 4.50
N VAL A 62 -16.66 -14.65 4.90
CA VAL A 62 -16.86 -15.80 4.00
C VAL A 62 -18.15 -16.51 4.37
N THR A 63 -19.08 -16.58 3.42
CA THR A 63 -20.34 -17.32 3.57
C THR A 63 -20.40 -18.46 2.57
N LEU A 64 -21.10 -19.53 2.96
CA LEU A 64 -21.30 -20.72 2.14
C LEU A 64 -22.79 -21.05 2.12
N SER A 65 -23.34 -21.20 0.92
CA SER A 65 -24.72 -21.64 0.70
C SER A 65 -24.76 -22.78 -0.30
N THR A 66 -25.67 -23.74 -0.11
CA THR A 66 -25.90 -24.82 -1.07
C THR A 66 -26.96 -24.35 -2.05
N LEU A 67 -26.65 -24.35 -3.36
CA LEU A 67 -27.49 -23.70 -4.37
C LEU A 67 -28.73 -24.52 -4.75
N GLU A 68 -28.64 -25.84 -4.78
CA GLU A 68 -29.72 -26.82 -4.80
C GLU A 68 -29.09 -28.20 -5.00
N LYS A 69 -29.73 -29.26 -4.50
CA LYS A 69 -29.24 -30.63 -4.67
C LYS A 69 -29.94 -31.23 -5.89
N GLU A 70 -29.32 -31.16 -7.05
CA GLU A 70 -29.92 -31.66 -8.28
C GLU A 70 -30.09 -33.18 -8.20
N ALA A 71 -31.32 -33.70 -8.06
CA ALA A 71 -31.55 -35.11 -7.74
C ALA A 71 -30.98 -36.11 -8.77
N LYS A 72 -30.71 -35.66 -9.99
CA LYS A 72 -30.09 -36.45 -11.07
C LYS A 72 -28.57 -36.44 -11.04
N ILE A 73 -27.95 -35.38 -10.53
CA ILE A 73 -26.50 -35.25 -10.47
C ILE A 73 -26.15 -35.34 -9.00
N LYS A 74 -25.50 -36.44 -8.58
CA LYS A 74 -25.03 -36.60 -7.18
C LYS A 74 -23.94 -35.58 -6.78
N GLN A 75 -23.83 -34.44 -7.47
CA GLN A 75 -22.97 -33.32 -7.14
C GLN A 75 -23.78 -32.26 -6.38
N GLU A 76 -23.25 -31.85 -5.25
CA GLU A 76 -23.76 -30.73 -4.48
C GLU A 76 -23.07 -29.46 -4.96
N THR A 77 -23.81 -28.55 -5.59
CA THR A 77 -23.27 -27.24 -5.99
C THR A 77 -23.33 -26.30 -4.81
N ARG A 78 -22.17 -25.73 -4.44
CA ARG A 78 -22.04 -24.77 -3.35
C ARG A 78 -21.65 -23.41 -3.90
N LEU A 79 -22.32 -22.36 -3.41
CA LEU A 79 -21.94 -20.98 -3.61
C LEU A 79 -21.10 -20.52 -2.43
N ILE A 80 -19.95 -19.94 -2.75
CA ILE A 80 -19.04 -19.34 -1.77
C ILE A 80 -19.00 -17.85 -2.07
N THR A 81 -19.35 -17.03 -1.09
CA THR A 81 -19.34 -15.58 -1.21
C THR A 81 -18.25 -15.02 -0.30
N VAL A 82 -17.47 -14.09 -0.83
CA VAL A 82 -16.37 -13.40 -0.13
C VAL A 82 -16.67 -11.90 -0.20
N GLU A 83 -16.87 -11.27 0.95
CA GLU A 83 -17.26 -9.86 1.09
C GLU A 83 -16.21 -9.09 1.92
N TRP A 84 -15.84 -7.88 1.49
CA TRP A 84 -14.90 -6.96 2.16
C TRP A 84 -15.62 -5.76 2.77
#